data_AF-A0A954TMT2-F1
#
_entry.id   AF-A0A954TMT2-F1
#
_cell.length_a   1.000
_cell.length_b   1.000
_cell.length_c   1.000
_cell.angle_alpha   90.00
_cell.angle_beta   90.00
_cell.angle_gamma   90.00
#
_symmetry.space_group_name_H-M   'P 1'
#
loop_
_entity.id
_entity.type
_entity.pdbx_description
1 polymer ?
#
loop_
_entity_poly.entity_id
_entity_poly.type
_entity_poly.pdbx_seq_one_letter_code
_entity_poly.pdbx_strand_id
1 'polypeptide(L)'
;MTGNQPPSVILLSGGLDSATCLAIARDAGFAIHAISFRYGQRHEYELERAVALARHFDVASHRIVDINLSQFGGSALTDDSIVVPKSDSVDQIGNAIPVTYVPARNTVFLSLALAFAETINSVDIFIGVNALDYSGYPD
;
A
#
# COMPACT_ATOMS: atom_id res chain seq x y z
N MET A 1 -11.69 -19.40 24.30
CA MET A 1 -10.24 -19.25 24.55
C MET A 1 -9.83 -17.88 24.02
N THR A 2 -9.76 -16.87 24.88
CA THR A 2 -9.34 -15.51 24.51
C THR A 2 -7.86 -15.36 24.78
N GLY A 3 -7.03 -16.00 23.94
CA GLY A 3 -5.63 -15.61 23.85
C GLY A 3 -5.56 -14.22 23.23
N ASN A 4 -4.75 -13.34 23.79
CA ASN A 4 -4.53 -12.01 23.20
C ASN A 4 -4.01 -12.21 21.77
N GLN A 5 -4.76 -11.73 20.77
CA GLN A 5 -4.35 -11.86 19.37
C GLN A 5 -3.07 -11.05 19.15
N PRO A 6 -2.03 -11.61 18.50
CA PRO A 6 -0.82 -10.85 18.20
C PRO A 6 -1.18 -9.68 17.28
N PRO A 7 -0.69 -8.45 17.54
CA PRO A 7 -0.93 -7.32 16.65
C PRO A 7 -0.19 -7.52 15.32
N SER A 8 -0.78 -7.03 14.23
CA SER A 8 -0.12 -6.95 12.93
C SER A 8 -0.42 -5.62 12.24
N VAL A 9 0.50 -5.15 11.39
CA VAL A 9 0.28 -3.99 10.53
C VAL A 9 0.01 -4.44 9.10
N ILE A 10 -1.08 -3.97 8.50
CA ILE A 10 -1.44 -4.27 7.10
C ILE A 10 -1.39 -2.98 6.28
N LEU A 11 -0.55 -2.95 5.24
CA LEU A 11 -0.60 -1.88 4.24
C LEU A 11 -1.84 -2.09 3.36
N LEU A 12 -2.92 -1.36 3.65
CA LEU A 12 -4.22 -1.51 3.02
C LEU A 12 -4.46 -0.42 1.98
N SER A 13 -4.42 -0.76 0.69
CA SER A 13 -4.66 0.18 -0.41
C SER A 13 -6.12 0.20 -0.89
N GLY A 14 -6.91 -0.82 -0.57
CA GLY A 14 -8.25 -1.01 -1.14
C GLY A 14 -8.28 -1.88 -2.39
N GLY A 15 -7.10 -2.24 -2.93
CA GLY A 15 -6.94 -3.18 -4.04
C GLY A 15 -6.94 -4.64 -3.61
N LEU A 16 -7.07 -5.53 -4.60
CA LEU A 16 -7.19 -6.99 -4.44
C LEU A 16 -6.06 -7.58 -3.57
N ASP A 17 -4.81 -7.23 -3.84
CA ASP A 17 -3.67 -7.83 -3.16
C ASP A 17 -3.64 -7.45 -1.69
N SER A 18 -3.87 -6.16 -1.39
CA SER A 18 -3.95 -5.68 0.00
C SER A 18 -5.14 -6.29 0.76
N ALA A 19 -6.27 -6.51 0.09
CA ALA A 19 -7.44 -7.18 0.67
C ALA A 19 -7.14 -8.66 0.95
N THR A 20 -6.37 -9.31 0.08
CA THR A 20 -5.92 -10.69 0.25
C THR A 20 -4.98 -10.81 1.45
N CYS A 21 -3.98 -9.92 1.59
CA CYS A 21 -3.11 -9.88 2.76
C CYS A 21 -3.90 -9.70 4.06
N LEU A 22 -4.90 -8.80 4.05
CA LEU A 22 -5.78 -8.57 5.20
C LEU A 22 -6.55 -9.84 5.56
N ALA A 23 -7.12 -10.55 4.58
CA ALA A 23 -7.83 -11.80 4.80
C ALA A 23 -6.92 -12.90 5.36
N ILE A 24 -5.69 -13.03 4.85
CA ILE A 24 -4.68 -13.97 5.35
C ILE A 24 -4.33 -13.67 6.81
N ALA A 25 -4.06 -12.41 7.15
CA ALA A 25 -3.74 -12.03 8.53
C ALA A 25 -4.89 -12.31 9.49
N ARG A 26 -6.14 -12.11 9.05
CA ARG A 26 -7.33 -12.44 9.86
C ARG A 26 -7.45 -13.93 10.11
N ASP A 27 -7.30 -14.74 9.06
CA ASP A 27 -7.36 -16.21 9.15
C ASP A 27 -6.25 -16.77 10.05
N ALA A 28 -5.07 -16.15 10.01
CA ALA A 28 -3.94 -16.47 10.90
C ALA A 28 -4.13 -15.97 12.36
N GLY A 29 -5.25 -15.31 12.68
CA GLY A 29 -5.62 -14.95 14.06
C GLY A 29 -4.98 -13.67 14.60
N PHE A 30 -4.48 -12.78 13.75
CA PHE A 30 -3.90 -11.51 14.16
C PHE A 30 -4.96 -10.45 14.53
N ALA A 31 -4.60 -9.55 15.45
CA ALA A 31 -5.29 -8.29 15.67
C ALA A 31 -4.80 -7.28 14.62
N ILE A 32 -5.66 -6.98 13.64
CA ILE A 32 -5.28 -6.23 12.46
C ILE A 32 -5.27 -4.73 12.74
N HIS A 33 -4.13 -4.09 12.53
CA HIS A 33 -3.98 -2.64 12.47
C HIS A 33 -3.69 -2.21 11.03
N ALA A 34 -4.69 -1.67 10.34
CA ALA A 34 -4.54 -1.23 8.96
C ALA A 34 -3.87 0.16 8.87
N ILE A 35 -3.01 0.34 7.87
CA ILE A 35 -2.42 1.62 7.49
C ILE A 35 -2.64 1.84 5.98
N SER A 36 -3.15 3.01 5.63
CA SER A 36 -3.34 3.46 4.25
C SER A 36 -2.61 4.77 4.02
N PHE A 37 -2.20 5.03 2.79
CA PHE A 37 -1.42 6.21 2.44
C PHE A 37 -2.18 7.07 1.45
N ARG A 38 -2.34 8.35 1.76
CA ARG A 38 -2.71 9.39 0.80
C ARG A 38 -1.43 10.12 0.41
N TYR A 39 -0.91 9.86 -0.78
CA TYR A 39 0.42 10.36 -1.17
C TYR A 39 0.44 11.30 -2.39
N GLY A 40 -0.72 11.87 -2.74
CA GLY A 40 -0.90 12.67 -3.96
C GLY A 40 -1.34 11.85 -5.18
N GLN A 41 -1.78 10.60 -4.97
CA GLN A 41 -2.35 9.76 -6.03
C GLN A 41 -3.63 10.37 -6.63
N ARG A 42 -3.83 10.21 -7.93
CA ARG A 42 -4.99 10.75 -8.67
C ARG A 42 -6.35 10.14 -8.29
N HIS A 43 -6.36 8.96 -7.68
CA HIS A 43 -7.57 8.18 -7.45
C HIS A 43 -7.93 8.09 -5.96
N GLU A 44 -8.86 8.96 -5.51
CA GLU A 44 -9.36 8.95 -4.14
C GLU A 44 -10.24 7.71 -3.82
N TYR A 45 -10.83 7.08 -4.84
CA TYR A 45 -11.72 5.93 -4.65
C TYR A 45 -11.01 4.74 -3.97
N GLU A 46 -9.70 4.59 -4.15
CA GLU A 46 -8.91 3.51 -3.54
C GLU A 46 -8.93 3.62 -2.00
N LEU A 47 -8.80 4.84 -1.46
CA LEU A 47 -8.88 5.08 -0.02
C LEU A 47 -10.28 4.79 0.53
N GLU A 48 -11.34 5.12 -0.21
CA GLU A 48 -12.70 4.77 0.18
C GLU A 48 -12.88 3.25 0.28
N ARG A 49 -12.29 2.49 -0.65
CA ARG A 49 -12.30 1.02 -0.62
C ARG A 49 -11.49 0.47 0.54
N ALA A 50 -10.33 1.06 0.85
CA ALA A 50 -9.54 0.69 2.01
C ALA A 50 -10.34 0.88 3.32
N VAL A 51 -11.04 2.01 3.46
CA VAL A 51 -11.92 2.28 4.62
C VAL A 51 -13.08 1.28 4.68
N ALA A 52 -13.69 0.96 3.54
CA ALA A 52 -14.77 -0.02 3.49
C ALA A 52 -14.30 -1.43 3.89
N LEU A 53 -13.12 -1.87 3.42
CA LEU A 53 -12.52 -3.14 3.81
C LEU A 53 -12.19 -3.19 5.30
N ALA A 54 -11.53 -2.14 5.82
CA ALA A 54 -11.21 -2.03 7.24
C ALA A 54 -12.46 -2.18 8.13
N ARG A 55 -13.57 -1.54 7.75
CA ARG A 55 -14.86 -1.67 8.44
C ARG A 55 -15.47 -3.06 8.29
N HIS A 56 -15.45 -3.62 7.08
CA HIS A 56 -16.03 -4.94 6.81
C HIS A 56 -15.33 -6.06 7.62
N PHE A 57 -14.02 -5.95 7.79
CA PHE A 57 -13.22 -6.92 8.52
C PHE A 57 -13.10 -6.64 10.03
N ASP A 58 -13.71 -5.55 10.52
CA ASP A 58 -13.66 -5.12 11.92
C ASP A 58 -12.21 -5.04 12.45
N VAL A 59 -11.35 -4.33 11.72
CA VAL A 59 -9.94 -4.17 12.10
C VAL A 59 -9.81 -3.40 13.42
N ALA A 60 -8.80 -3.74 14.23
CA ALA A 60 -8.55 -3.13 15.53
C ALA A 60 -8.27 -1.62 15.44
N SER A 61 -7.66 -1.15 14.35
CA SER A 61 -7.57 0.27 14.01
C SER A 61 -7.27 0.47 12.53
N HIS A 62 -7.62 1.63 11.99
CA HIS A 62 -7.24 2.04 10.64
C HIS A 62 -6.67 3.46 10.65
N ARG A 63 -5.42 3.61 10.22
CA ARG A 63 -4.74 4.91 10.08
C ARG A 63 -4.62 5.28 8.61
N ILE A 64 -5.02 6.50 8.26
CA ILE A 64 -4.74 7.10 6.95
C ILE A 64 -3.63 8.12 7.16
N VAL A 65 -2.49 7.92 6.49
CA VAL A 65 -1.32 8.78 6.59
C VAL A 65 -1.21 9.63 5.34
N ASP A 66 -1.23 10.94 5.54
CA ASP A 66 -0.99 11.94 4.50
C ASP A 66 0.51 12.15 4.30
N ILE A 67 1.00 11.92 3.08
CA ILE A 67 2.41 12.11 2.70
C ILE A 67 2.43 12.96 1.43
N ASN A 68 3.31 13.95 1.35
CA ASN A 68 3.42 14.74 0.13
C ASN A 68 4.59 14.26 -0.73
N LEU A 69 4.44 13.13 -1.44
CA LEU A 69 5.51 12.59 -2.29
C LEU A 69 5.73 13.40 -3.58
N SER A 70 4.78 14.25 -3.98
CA SER A 70 4.95 15.11 -5.18
C SER A 70 6.09 16.12 -5.02
N GLN A 71 6.50 16.44 -3.79
CA GLN A 71 7.63 17.33 -3.51
C GLN A 71 8.96 16.82 -4.08
N PHE A 72 9.07 15.51 -4.32
CA PHE A 72 10.28 14.90 -4.89
C PHE A 72 10.26 14.85 -6.43
N GLY A 73 9.07 14.94 -7.05
CA GLY A 73 8.88 14.84 -8.50
C GLY A 73 9.21 13.45 -9.07
N GLY A 74 9.33 13.38 -10.40
CA GLY A 74 9.80 12.18 -11.11
C GLY A 74 8.74 11.12 -11.41
N SER A 75 7.46 11.39 -11.16
CA SER A 75 6.36 10.45 -11.43
C SER A 75 5.12 11.13 -12.02
N ALA A 76 4.53 10.50 -13.03
CA ALA A 76 3.24 10.89 -13.59
C ALA A 76 2.05 10.64 -12.66
N LEU A 77 2.23 9.92 -11.55
CA LEU A 77 1.21 9.75 -10.52
C LEU A 77 1.17 10.92 -9.52
N THR A 78 2.23 11.72 -9.44
CA THR A 78 2.35 12.83 -8.49
C THR A 78 2.59 14.18 -9.17
N ASP A 79 2.79 14.20 -10.49
CA ASP A 79 2.97 15.40 -11.32
C ASP A 79 2.03 15.40 -12.53
N ASP A 80 1.12 16.37 -12.58
CA ASP A 80 0.13 16.52 -13.64
C ASP A 80 0.68 17.04 -14.97
N SER A 81 1.93 17.50 -15.00
CA SER A 81 2.61 17.90 -16.22
C SER A 81 3.17 16.72 -17.02
N ILE A 82 3.27 15.53 -16.42
CA ILE A 82 3.83 14.34 -17.06
C ILE A 82 2.72 13.52 -17.70
N VAL A 83 2.76 13.40 -19.03
CA VAL A 83 1.80 12.60 -19.82
C VAL A 83 2.06 11.12 -19.58
N VAL A 84 1.04 10.38 -19.14
CA VAL A 84 1.07 8.91 -19.05
C VAL A 84 0.90 8.33 -20.46
N PRO A 85 1.88 7.62 -21.02
CA PRO A 85 1.73 6.94 -22.31
C PRO A 85 0.61 5.90 -22.20
N LYS A 86 -0.31 5.88 -23.16
CA LYS A 86 -1.25 4.76 -23.30
C LYS A 86 -0.51 3.65 -24.04
N SER A 87 -0.10 2.61 -23.33
CA SER A 87 0.44 1.39 -23.96
C SER A 87 -0.67 0.36 -24.08
N ASP A 88 -0.93 -0.08 -25.31
CA ASP A 88 -1.99 -1.03 -25.64
C ASP A 88 -1.58 -2.51 -25.43
N SER A 89 -0.32 -2.78 -25.07
CA SER A 89 0.15 -4.12 -24.71
C SER A 89 1.31 -4.10 -23.69
N VAL A 90 1.36 -5.14 -22.85
CA VAL A 90 2.42 -5.35 -21.84
C VAL A 90 3.80 -5.47 -22.49
N ASP A 91 3.87 -6.02 -23.72
CA ASP A 91 5.11 -6.21 -24.49
C ASP A 91 5.78 -4.89 -24.92
N GLN A 92 5.08 -3.75 -24.86
CA GLN A 92 5.63 -2.43 -25.18
C GLN A 92 6.23 -1.70 -23.96
N ILE A 93 6.04 -2.25 -22.76
CA ILE A 93 6.68 -1.76 -21.53
C ILE A 93 8.11 -2.32 -21.55
N GLY A 94 9.05 -1.60 -22.18
CA GLY A 94 10.46 -2.00 -22.18
C GLY A 94 11.05 -2.08 -20.77
N ASN A 95 12.32 -2.46 -20.64
CA ASN A 95 13.05 -2.56 -19.35
C ASN A 95 13.30 -1.20 -18.64
N ALA A 96 12.63 -0.13 -19.05
CA ALA A 96 12.76 1.19 -18.45
C ALA A 96 11.80 1.31 -17.25
N ILE A 97 12.25 1.96 -16.18
CA ILE A 97 11.41 2.26 -15.02
C ILE A 97 10.17 3.03 -15.51
N PRO A 98 8.93 2.58 -15.19
CA PRO A 98 7.72 3.24 -15.65
C PRO A 98 7.67 4.70 -15.22
N VAL A 99 7.13 5.58 -16.07
CA VAL A 99 6.93 6.99 -15.68
C VAL A 99 5.88 7.15 -14.57
N THR A 100 5.07 6.12 -14.33
CA THR A 100 4.15 6.03 -13.18
C THR A 100 4.84 5.59 -11.89
N TYR A 101 6.14 5.28 -11.94
CA TYR A 101 6.92 4.97 -10.77
C TYR A 101 7.06 6.20 -9.89
N VAL A 102 6.72 6.09 -8.61
CA VAL A 102 7.02 7.11 -7.61
C VAL A 102 8.29 6.67 -6.88
N PRO A 103 9.40 7.43 -6.97
CA PRO A 103 10.68 7.04 -6.38
C PRO A 103 10.59 6.59 -4.92
N ALA A 104 11.09 5.38 -4.64
CA ALA A 104 11.17 4.75 -3.31
C ALA A 104 9.85 4.71 -2.52
N ARG A 105 8.70 4.79 -3.20
CA ARG A 105 7.39 4.86 -2.56
C ARG A 105 7.12 3.69 -1.62
N ASN A 106 7.41 2.46 -2.05
CA ASN A 106 7.14 1.27 -1.23
C ASN A 106 8.07 1.25 -0.02
N THR A 107 9.32 1.69 -0.19
CA THR A 107 10.29 1.83 0.91
C THR A 107 9.81 2.86 1.95
N VAL A 108 9.29 4.01 1.52
CA VAL A 108 8.71 5.03 2.41
C VAL A 108 7.48 4.49 3.14
N PHE A 109 6.62 3.73 2.46
CA PHE A 109 5.44 3.14 3.10
C PHE A 109 5.82 2.09 4.14
N LEU A 110 6.79 1.24 3.83
CA LEU A 110 7.29 0.24 4.77
C LEU A 110 7.94 0.88 6.00
N SER A 111 8.70 1.98 5.84
CA SER A 111 9.31 2.66 6.99
C SER A 111 8.26 3.28 7.93
N LEU A 112 7.17 3.83 7.39
CA LEU A 112 6.05 4.35 8.18
C LEU A 112 5.20 3.25 8.81
N ALA A 113 4.99 2.14 8.10
CA ALA A 113 4.35 0.95 8.65
C ALA A 113 5.17 0.34 9.80
N LEU A 114 6.49 0.31 9.67
CA LEU A 114 7.40 -0.10 10.74
C LEU A 114 7.31 0.83 11.95
N ALA A 115 7.33 2.15 11.75
CA ALA A 115 7.14 3.12 12.83
C ALA A 115 5.79 2.89 13.53
N PHE A 116 4.73 2.57 12.80
CA PHE A 116 3.45 2.22 13.41
C PHE A 116 3.52 0.90 14.20
N ALA A 117 4.13 -0.14 13.63
CA ALA A 117 4.30 -1.45 14.25
C ALA A 117 4.99 -1.35 15.61
N GLU A 118 6.04 -0.53 15.73
CA GLU A 118 6.73 -0.28 17.01
C GLU A 118 5.79 0.27 18.08
N THR A 119 4.87 1.21 17.74
CA THR A 119 3.94 1.79 18.73
C THR A 119 2.94 0.79 19.32
N ILE A 120 2.73 -0.34 18.65
CA ILE A 120 1.80 -1.40 19.06
C ILE A 120 2.53 -2.70 19.42
N ASN A 121 3.88 -2.69 19.49
CA ASN A 121 4.71 -3.87 19.72
C ASN A 121 4.44 -5.03 18.74
N SER A 122 4.17 -4.69 17.47
CA SER A 122 4.01 -5.66 16.39
C SER A 122 5.36 -5.95 15.74
N VAL A 123 5.63 -7.22 15.44
CA VAL A 123 6.77 -7.66 14.61
C VAL A 123 6.33 -8.11 13.22
N ASP A 124 5.02 -8.08 12.95
CA ASP A 124 4.41 -8.56 11.72
C ASP A 124 3.89 -7.38 10.88
N ILE A 125 4.39 -7.29 9.65
CA ILE A 125 3.93 -6.33 8.64
C ILE A 125 3.57 -7.10 7.37
N PHE A 126 2.35 -6.92 6.89
CA PHE A 126 1.89 -7.52 5.64
C PHE A 126 1.80 -6.45 4.55
N ILE A 127 2.35 -6.77 3.38
CA ILE A 127 2.35 -5.93 2.19
C ILE A 127 2.02 -6.77 0.95
N GLY A 128 1.07 -6.29 0.15
CA GLY A 128 0.62 -6.96 -1.08
C GLY A 128 1.43 -6.58 -2.32
N VAL A 129 2.76 -6.51 -2.22
CA VAL A 129 3.63 -6.26 -3.39
C VAL A 129 4.02 -7.59 -4.05
N ASN A 130 3.99 -7.65 -5.39
CA ASN A 130 4.30 -8.85 -6.16
C ASN A 130 5.52 -8.62 -7.07
N ALA A 131 6.52 -9.50 -6.97
CA ALA A 131 7.72 -9.47 -7.80
C ALA A 131 7.51 -10.01 -9.23
N LEU A 132 6.42 -10.74 -9.51
CA LEU A 132 6.09 -11.25 -10.84
C LEU A 132 5.39 -10.19 -11.71
N ASP A 133 4.71 -9.22 -11.10
CA ASP A 133 4.15 -8.04 -11.76
C ASP A 133 5.19 -6.90 -11.87
N TYR A 134 6.48 -7.26 -11.86
CA TYR A 134 7.61 -6.35 -11.99
C TYR A 134 7.56 -5.67 -13.35
N SER A 135 6.88 -4.55 -13.39
CA SER A 135 6.83 -3.63 -14.51
C SER A 135 8.07 -2.72 -14.56
N GLY A 136 9.16 -3.06 -13.83
CA GLY A 136 10.37 -2.25 -13.73
C GLY A 136 10.52 -1.43 -12.44
N TYR A 137 9.72 -1.70 -11.40
CA TYR A 137 9.75 -0.96 -10.13
C TYR A 137 10.91 -1.45 -9.24
N PRO A 138 11.92 -0.63 -8.90
CA PRO A 138 13.14 -1.10 -8.23
C PRO A 138 13.01 -1.42 -6.73
N ASP A 139 11.89 -1.05 -6.08
CA ASP A 139 11.68 -1.14 -4.62
C ASP A 139 10.49 -2.01 -4.17
#